data_AF-A0A353PE28-F1
#
_entry.id   AF-A0A353PE28-F1
#
_cell.length_a   1.000
_cell.length_b   1.000
_cell.length_c   1.000
_cell.angle_alpha   90.00
_cell.angle_beta   90.00
_cell.angle_gamma   90.00
#
_symmetry.space_group_name_H-M   'P 1'
#
loop_
_entity.id
_entity.type
_entity.pdbx_description
1 polymer ?
#
loop_
_entity_poly.entity_id
_entity_poly.type
_entity_poly.pdbx_seq_one_letter_code
_entity_poly.pdbx_strand_id
1 'polypeptide(L)'
;MITLPTDSDERKRVPLHSGCYAYFPAALAGVAKISWLGNEKHNPGQPMHHSRGKSADHADCIARHSMDVHDLLAALERGEAVEAAAILSEASALAWRALALSQELHERFGAPMAPGARE
;
A
#
# COMPACT_ATOMS: atom_id res chain seq x y z
N MET A 1 7.70 13.92 -16.99
CA MET A 1 7.68 14.50 -15.64
C MET A 1 8.19 13.44 -14.67
N ILE A 2 9.04 13.80 -13.70
CA ILE A 2 9.61 12.86 -12.72
C ILE A 2 9.11 13.23 -11.32
N THR A 3 8.98 12.26 -10.43
CA THR A 3 8.37 12.44 -9.09
C THR A 3 9.20 13.32 -8.15
N LEU A 4 10.54 13.23 -8.23
CA LEU A 4 11.43 13.99 -7.34
C LEU A 4 11.81 15.34 -7.96
N PRO A 5 12.03 16.39 -7.14
CA PRO A 5 12.62 17.63 -7.60
C PRO A 5 13.95 17.40 -8.35
N THR A 6 14.20 18.23 -9.36
CA THR A 6 15.45 18.20 -10.12
C THR A 6 16.56 19.01 -9.46
N ASP A 7 16.21 19.99 -8.62
CA ASP A 7 17.19 20.74 -7.84
C ASP A 7 17.89 19.84 -6.81
N SER A 8 19.21 20.00 -6.67
CA SER A 8 20.02 19.12 -5.82
C SER A 8 19.67 19.23 -4.34
N ASP A 9 19.44 20.45 -3.87
CA ASP A 9 19.21 20.71 -2.45
C ASP A 9 17.77 20.42 -2.05
N GLU A 10 16.80 20.69 -2.93
CA GLU A 10 15.42 20.24 -2.75
C GLU A 10 15.33 18.71 -2.74
N ARG A 11 16.05 18.01 -3.62
CA ARG A 11 16.03 16.55 -3.69
C ARG A 11 16.56 15.90 -2.41
N LYS A 12 17.57 16.49 -1.75
CA LYS A 12 18.09 16.00 -0.45
C LYS A 12 17.08 16.12 0.69
N ARG A 13 16.08 17.01 0.57
CA ARG A 13 15.00 17.16 1.56
C ARG A 13 13.94 16.05 1.46
N VAL A 14 14.08 15.09 0.55
CA VAL A 14 13.23 13.89 0.43
C VAL A 14 14.03 12.64 0.82
N PRO A 15 14.30 12.41 2.13
CA PRO A 15 15.17 11.32 2.59
C PRO A 15 14.44 9.97 2.58
N LEU A 16 14.25 9.38 1.40
CA LEU A 16 13.48 8.13 1.24
C LEU A 16 14.02 6.97 2.08
N HIS A 17 15.35 6.78 2.12
CA HIS A 17 15.92 5.69 2.92
C HIS A 17 15.74 5.93 4.42
N SER A 18 16.28 7.02 4.96
CA SER A 18 16.27 7.25 6.41
C SER A 18 14.92 7.70 6.98
N GLY A 19 14.00 8.21 6.15
CA GLY A 19 12.68 8.69 6.57
C GLY A 19 11.49 7.82 6.17
N CYS A 20 11.71 6.77 5.36
CA CYS A 20 10.66 5.84 4.96
C CYS A 20 11.12 4.38 5.07
N TYR A 21 12.12 3.95 4.29
CA TYR A 21 12.56 2.55 4.30
C TYR A 21 13.12 2.10 5.66
N ALA A 22 13.88 2.96 6.34
CA ALA A 22 14.44 2.65 7.66
C ALA A 22 13.40 2.69 8.79
N TYR A 23 12.28 3.40 8.61
CA TYR A 23 11.21 3.48 9.61
C TYR A 23 10.20 2.35 9.47
N PHE A 24 9.86 1.97 8.24
CA PHE A 24 8.75 1.07 7.96
C PHE A 24 9.13 -0.18 7.16
N PRO A 25 10.30 -0.84 7.40
CA PRO A 25 10.76 -1.92 6.52
C PRO A 25 9.77 -3.11 6.47
N ALA A 26 9.22 -3.53 7.62
CA ALA A 26 8.27 -4.63 7.69
C ALA A 26 6.92 -4.29 7.02
N ALA A 27 6.41 -3.07 7.25
CA ALA A 27 5.16 -2.62 6.65
C ALA A 27 5.28 -2.51 5.13
N LEU A 28 6.38 -1.95 4.61
CA LEU A 28 6.64 -1.86 3.18
C LEU A 28 6.77 -3.25 2.53
N ALA A 29 7.40 -4.21 3.20
CA ALA A 29 7.43 -5.60 2.74
C ALA A 29 6.03 -6.22 2.70
N GLY A 30 5.19 -5.95 3.69
CA GLY A 30 3.78 -6.36 3.71
C GLY A 30 2.97 -5.79 2.54
N VAL A 31 3.08 -4.48 2.28
CA VAL A 31 2.44 -3.80 1.14
C VAL A 31 2.90 -4.40 -0.21
N ALA A 32 4.20 -4.68 -0.34
CA ALA A 32 4.74 -5.32 -1.54
C ALA A 32 4.18 -6.75 -1.71
N LYS A 33 4.03 -7.51 -0.62
CA LYS A 33 3.41 -8.84 -0.64
C LYS A 33 1.93 -8.79 -1.03
N ILE A 34 1.17 -7.81 -0.54
CA ILE A 34 -0.23 -7.60 -0.96
C ILE A 34 -0.30 -7.30 -2.47
N SER A 35 0.60 -6.46 -2.98
CA SER A 35 0.70 -6.19 -4.43
C SER A 35 0.95 -7.47 -5.23
N TRP A 36 1.88 -8.31 -4.78
CA TRP A 36 2.18 -9.59 -5.42
C TRP A 36 0.99 -10.54 -5.38
N LEU A 37 0.37 -10.75 -4.21
CA LEU A 37 -0.82 -11.61 -4.06
C LEU A 37 -1.98 -11.15 -4.95
N GLY A 38 -2.22 -9.83 -5.00
CA GLY A 38 -3.23 -9.25 -5.89
C GLY A 38 -2.91 -9.50 -7.37
N ASN A 39 -1.65 -9.37 -7.76
CA ASN A 39 -1.24 -9.66 -9.13
C ASN A 39 -1.36 -11.15 -9.47
N GLU A 40 -0.95 -12.06 -8.60
CA GLU A 40 -1.12 -13.50 -8.83
C GLU A 40 -2.60 -13.90 -8.96
N LYS A 41 -3.47 -13.29 -8.14
CA LYS A 41 -4.91 -13.53 -8.19
C LYS A 41 -5.56 -12.99 -9.47
N HIS A 42 -5.19 -11.78 -9.89
CA HIS A 42 -5.92 -11.05 -10.92
C HIS A 42 -5.23 -11.00 -12.29
N ASN A 43 -3.92 -11.24 -12.35
CA ASN A 43 -3.07 -11.17 -13.55
C ASN A 43 -2.04 -12.32 -13.57
N PRO A 44 -2.45 -13.58 -13.39
CA PRO A 44 -1.51 -14.71 -13.28
C PRO A 44 -0.58 -14.80 -14.49
N GLY A 45 0.72 -14.97 -14.24
CA GLY A 45 1.76 -15.08 -15.26
C GLY A 45 2.18 -13.76 -15.93
N GLN A 46 1.58 -12.62 -15.55
CA GLN A 46 2.01 -11.31 -16.05
C GLN A 46 3.00 -10.63 -15.09
N PRO A 47 3.89 -9.74 -15.59
CA PRO A 47 4.68 -8.87 -14.73
C PRO A 47 3.80 -8.05 -13.78
N MET A 48 4.28 -7.86 -12.55
CA MET A 48 3.54 -7.16 -11.50
C MET A 48 3.18 -5.73 -11.91
N HIS A 49 1.90 -5.37 -11.76
CA HIS A 49 1.39 -4.02 -12.00
C HIS A 49 0.13 -3.73 -11.19
N HIS A 50 -0.15 -2.45 -10.94
CA HIS A 50 -1.40 -2.00 -10.34
C HIS A 50 -2.45 -1.82 -11.44
N SER A 51 -3.39 -2.77 -11.55
CA SER A 51 -4.53 -2.71 -12.49
C SER A 51 -5.66 -1.84 -11.93
N ARG A 52 -5.66 -0.54 -12.23
CA ARG A 52 -6.58 0.43 -11.60
C ARG A 52 -8.04 0.25 -12.02
N GLY A 53 -8.31 -0.27 -13.22
CA GLY A 53 -9.68 -0.57 -13.67
C GLY A 53 -10.41 -1.64 -12.85
N LYS A 54 -9.77 -2.31 -11.90
CA LYS A 54 -10.36 -3.41 -11.12
C LYS A 54 -10.96 -2.99 -9.77
N SER A 55 -10.55 -1.87 -9.17
CA SER A 55 -11.08 -1.43 -7.86
C SER A 55 -10.69 0.04 -7.58
N ALA A 56 -11.70 0.90 -7.43
CA ALA A 56 -11.56 2.32 -7.13
C ALA A 56 -12.17 2.71 -5.75
N ASP A 57 -12.65 1.74 -4.99
CA ASP A 57 -13.33 1.90 -3.70
C ASP A 57 -12.36 2.05 -2.52
N HIS A 58 -11.31 2.87 -2.70
CA HIS A 58 -10.22 2.98 -1.72
C HIS A 58 -10.71 3.39 -0.33
N ALA A 59 -11.63 4.36 -0.24
CA ALA A 59 -12.17 4.83 1.04
C ALA A 59 -12.90 3.72 1.80
N ASP A 60 -13.74 2.95 1.12
CA ASP A 60 -14.48 1.85 1.74
C ASP A 60 -13.57 0.67 2.08
N CYS A 61 -12.54 0.39 1.28
CA CYS A 61 -11.54 -0.62 1.62
C CYS A 61 -10.72 -0.21 2.84
N ILE A 62 -10.31 1.06 2.94
CA ILE A 62 -9.59 1.59 4.12
C ILE A 62 -10.44 1.39 5.39
N ALA A 63 -11.72 1.77 5.33
CA ALA A 63 -12.62 1.59 6.47
C ALA A 63 -12.76 0.12 6.88
N ARG A 64 -13.01 -0.77 5.92
CA ARG A 64 -13.14 -2.22 6.18
C ARG A 64 -11.87 -2.84 6.76
N HIS A 65 -10.73 -2.67 6.11
CA HIS A 65 -9.47 -3.22 6.61
C HIS A 65 -9.10 -2.66 7.99
N SER A 66 -9.42 -1.39 8.28
CA SER A 66 -9.24 -0.82 9.62
C SER A 66 -10.14 -1.52 10.65
N MET A 67 -11.41 -1.75 10.33
CA MET A 67 -12.33 -2.48 11.21
C MET A 67 -11.86 -3.92 11.44
N ASP A 68 -11.49 -4.63 10.37
CA ASP A 68 -11.03 -6.02 10.45
C ASP A 68 -9.77 -6.16 11.31
N VAL A 69 -8.81 -5.22 11.21
CA VAL A 69 -7.64 -5.19 12.11
C VAL A 69 -8.07 -5.06 13.58
N HIS A 70 -8.99 -4.15 13.89
CA HIS A 70 -9.45 -3.93 15.27
C HIS A 70 -10.21 -5.14 15.82
N ASP A 71 -11.06 -5.76 15.01
CA ASP A 71 -11.82 -6.95 15.42
C ASP A 71 -10.89 -8.14 15.68
N LEU A 72 -9.89 -8.37 14.82
CA LEU A 72 -8.90 -9.43 15.00
C LEU A 72 -8.02 -9.21 16.24
N LEU A 73 -7.60 -7.98 16.50
CA LEU A 73 -6.86 -7.63 17.72
C LEU A 73 -7.70 -7.84 18.97
N ALA A 74 -8.96 -7.41 18.95
CA ALA A 74 -9.86 -7.60 20.08
C ALA A 74 -10.16 -9.09 20.34
N ALA A 75 -10.28 -9.91 19.29
CA ALA A 75 -10.42 -11.37 19.42
C ALA A 75 -9.17 -11.99 20.05
N LEU A 76 -7.97 -11.57 19.62
CA LEU A 76 -6.70 -12.01 20.20
C LEU A 76 -6.62 -11.64 21.70
N GLU A 77 -7.02 -10.42 22.07
CA GLU A 77 -7.06 -9.97 23.47
C GLU A 77 -8.04 -10.76 24.35
N ARG A 78 -9.14 -11.26 23.76
CA ARG A 78 -10.10 -12.15 24.43
C ARG A 78 -9.62 -13.60 24.56
N GLY A 79 -8.44 -13.92 24.03
CA GLY A 79 -7.88 -15.28 24.05
C GLY A 79 -8.43 -16.20 22.96
N GLU A 80 -9.06 -15.65 21.93
CA GLU A 80 -9.48 -16.43 20.76
C GLU A 80 -8.26 -16.80 19.90
N ALA A 81 -8.33 -17.95 19.22
CA ALA A 81 -7.27 -18.39 18.32
C ALA A 81 -7.28 -17.52 17.05
N VAL A 82 -6.35 -16.58 16.97
CA VAL A 82 -6.16 -15.68 15.81
C VAL A 82 -4.74 -15.84 15.27
N GLU A 83 -4.63 -16.16 13.98
CA GLU A 83 -3.36 -16.23 13.30
C GLU A 83 -2.77 -14.83 13.10
N ALA A 84 -1.54 -14.61 13.55
CA ALA A 84 -0.85 -13.32 13.36
C ALA A 84 -0.77 -12.90 11.88
N ALA A 85 -0.69 -13.88 10.97
CA ALA A 85 -0.70 -13.64 9.54
C ALA A 85 -1.99 -12.97 9.03
N ALA A 86 -3.15 -13.24 9.66
CA ALA A 86 -4.42 -12.61 9.32
C ALA A 86 -4.40 -11.11 9.68
N ILE A 87 -4.01 -10.78 10.92
CA ILE A 87 -3.88 -9.38 11.38
C ILE A 87 -2.91 -8.60 10.47
N LEU A 88 -1.75 -9.18 10.17
CA LEU A 88 -0.73 -8.52 9.35
C LEU A 88 -1.17 -8.37 7.89
N SER A 89 -1.98 -9.29 7.36
CA SER A 89 -2.55 -9.18 6.01
C SER A 89 -3.51 -8.00 5.92
N GLU A 90 -4.43 -7.86 6.87
CA GLU A 90 -5.39 -6.74 6.92
C GLU A 90 -4.68 -5.40 7.12
N ALA A 91 -3.70 -5.34 8.02
CA ALA A 91 -2.89 -4.14 8.23
C ALA A 91 -2.10 -3.73 6.97
N SER A 92 -1.56 -4.71 6.24
CA SER A 92 -0.85 -4.47 4.98
C SER A 92 -1.80 -4.02 3.86
N ALA A 93 -3.01 -4.58 3.79
CA ALA A 93 -4.03 -4.21 2.82
C ALA A 93 -4.55 -2.79 3.08
N LEU A 94 -4.77 -2.42 4.34
CA LEU A 94 -5.06 -1.05 4.77
C LEU A 94 -4.00 -0.06 4.28
N ALA A 95 -2.73 -0.33 4.57
CA ALA A 95 -1.62 0.53 4.15
C ALA A 95 -1.50 0.62 2.63
N TRP A 96 -1.70 -0.50 1.92
CA TRP A 96 -1.70 -0.54 0.45
C TRP A 96 -2.79 0.36 -0.13
N ARG A 97 -4.01 0.32 0.41
CA ARG A 97 -5.13 1.16 -0.03
C ARG A 97 -4.89 2.64 0.22
N ALA A 98 -4.32 2.99 1.38
CA ALA A 98 -3.96 4.36 1.69
C ALA A 98 -2.88 4.90 0.72
N LEU A 99 -1.87 4.09 0.39
CA LEU A 99 -0.85 4.45 -0.60
C LEU A 99 -1.42 4.57 -2.01
N ALA A 100 -2.30 3.66 -2.43
CA ALA A 100 -2.97 3.71 -3.73
C ALA A 100 -3.78 5.00 -3.89
N LEU A 101 -4.60 5.34 -2.90
CA LEU A 101 -5.37 6.59 -2.87
C LEU A 101 -4.46 7.82 -2.92
N SER A 102 -3.41 7.84 -2.08
CA SER A 102 -2.45 8.95 -2.06
C SER A 102 -1.77 9.14 -3.42
N GLN A 103 -1.33 8.04 -4.05
CA GLN A 103 -0.69 8.09 -5.36
C GLN A 103 -1.64 8.63 -6.45
N GLU A 104 -2.89 8.19 -6.48
CA GLU A 104 -3.89 8.69 -7.44
C GLU A 104 -4.20 10.18 -7.23
N LEU A 105 -4.24 10.64 -5.97
CA LEU A 105 -4.39 12.06 -5.66
C LEU A 105 -3.17 12.88 -6.09
N HIS A 106 -1.96 12.41 -5.80
CA HIS A 106 -0.74 13.07 -6.26
C HIS A 106 -0.70 13.21 -7.78
N GLU A 107 -1.09 12.17 -8.51
CA GLU A 107 -1.20 12.20 -9.97
C GLU A 107 -2.25 13.19 -10.45
N ARG A 108 -3.42 13.22 -9.81
CA ARG A 108 -4.47 14.22 -10.08
C ARG A 108 -3.97 15.66 -9.90
N PHE A 109 -3.02 15.88 -9.01
CA PHE A 109 -2.46 17.20 -8.71
C PHE A 109 -1.04 17.42 -9.25
N GLY A 110 -0.64 16.64 -10.27
CA GLY A 110 0.54 16.95 -11.08
C GLY A 110 1.77 16.09 -10.81
N ALA A 111 1.66 14.96 -10.10
CA ALA A 111 2.68 13.91 -10.17
C ALA A 111 2.53 13.10 -11.48
N PRO A 112 3.61 12.52 -12.02
CA PRO A 112 3.49 11.59 -13.15
C PRO A 112 2.75 10.32 -12.73
N MET A 113 2.05 9.70 -13.69
CA MET A 113 1.49 8.36 -13.52
C MET A 113 2.58 7.40 -13.01
N ALA A 114 2.25 6.62 -11.97
CA ALA A 114 3.17 5.64 -11.42
C ALA A 114 3.63 4.66 -12.53
N PRO A 115 4.94 4.40 -12.69
CA PRO A 115 5.45 3.53 -13.76
C PRO A 115 4.88 2.11 -13.77
N GLY A 116 4.43 1.62 -12.60
CA GLY A 116 3.82 0.30 -12.44
C GLY A 116 2.29 0.29 -12.51
N ALA A 117 1.63 1.42 -12.79
CA ALA A 117 0.19 1.49 -12.96
C ALA A 117 -0.22 1.14 -14.39
N ARG A 118 -1.35 0.44 -14.52
CA ARG A 118 -2.04 0.21 -15.80
C ARG A 118 -3.53 0.50 -15.60
N GLU A 119 -4.15 1.09 -16.62
CA GLU A 119 -5.59 1.29 -16.66
C GLU A 119 -6.34 -0.05 -16.76
#